data_AF-A0A5M9ZXK0-F1
#
_entry.id   AF-A0A5M9ZXK0-F1
#
_cell.length_a   1.000
_cell.length_b   1.000
_cell.length_c   1.000
_cell.angle_alpha   90.00
_cell.angle_beta   90.00
_cell.angle_gamma   90.00
#
_symmetry.space_group_name_H-M   'P 1'
#
loop_
_entity.id
_entity.type
_entity.pdbx_description
1 polymer ?
#
loop_
_entity_poly.entity_id
_entity_poly.type
_entity_poly.pdbx_seq_one_letter_code
_entity_poly.pdbx_strand_id
1 'polypeptide(L)'
;MFTMTEEPIQAEEEPIGAEPDRDDACEQAPEEPGIEAPAPDDDEPVLTLNDLLGFEQKDLKNIRIRLLNPPADDRGNDPIKQYVNDPEDVTSGWMFWQLGRKADDAEDGKRDTARMFRVGNIAIGLIQLGPNSDRWLLATVKTITSDNGGYKYGTFTGDDVEKYRPYFGRVIVNYKRRGSAQNPIRRADTNPDLFTVEQVLPKPYDPDAHWPGYDNVRVTYRELKRLITGKRQNPEWVNSLRQQLAVYCITDLNTGKLYIGSATSEEGGLLTRWRGYVNDLTGGNKELNTIRDTLGEDYIRDNFQYSILEAYNHSRSDDYVLEREKWWKKTLDSYSPHGYNDN
;
A
#
# COMPACT_ATOMS: atom_id res chain seq x y z
N MET A 1 -67.94 -13.47 -56.88
CA MET A 1 -67.52 -12.95 -58.20
C MET A 1 -66.28 -12.10 -57.93
N PHE A 2 -65.13 -12.61 -58.37
CA PHE A 2 -63.77 -12.04 -58.37
C PHE A 2 -63.28 -11.20 -57.16
N THR A 3 -62.36 -11.83 -56.42
CA THR A 3 -61.39 -11.25 -55.48
C THR A 3 -60.21 -10.63 -56.24
N MET A 4 -59.77 -9.44 -55.85
CA MET A 4 -58.43 -8.93 -56.18
C MET A 4 -57.78 -8.34 -54.92
N THR A 5 -56.60 -8.88 -54.64
CA THR A 5 -55.65 -8.57 -53.56
C THR A 5 -54.67 -7.50 -54.05
N GLU A 6 -54.44 -6.45 -53.26
CA GLU A 6 -53.32 -5.52 -53.44
C GLU A 6 -52.20 -5.86 -52.46
N GLU A 7 -50.99 -6.07 -52.99
CA GLU A 7 -49.72 -6.30 -52.30
C GLU A 7 -48.63 -5.37 -52.91
N PRO A 8 -47.47 -5.19 -52.25
CA PRO A 8 -46.78 -3.90 -52.15
C PRO A 8 -45.74 -3.60 -53.25
N ILE A 9 -45.32 -2.33 -53.26
CA ILE A 9 -44.35 -1.68 -54.16
C ILE A 9 -42.97 -2.35 -54.04
N GLN A 10 -42.43 -2.84 -55.15
CA GLN A 10 -41.05 -3.32 -55.30
C GLN A 10 -40.12 -2.19 -55.78
N ALA A 11 -38.94 -2.11 -55.19
CA ALA A 11 -37.83 -1.24 -55.58
C ALA A 11 -37.02 -1.88 -56.72
N GLU A 12 -36.70 -1.11 -57.75
CA GLU A 12 -35.79 -1.52 -58.83
C GLU A 12 -34.35 -1.09 -58.50
N GLU A 13 -33.44 -2.06 -58.46
CA GLU A 13 -31.99 -1.88 -58.38
C GLU A 13 -31.40 -1.75 -59.79
N GLU A 14 -30.61 -0.69 -60.05
CA GLU A 14 -29.78 -0.56 -61.26
C GLU A 14 -28.38 -1.18 -61.06
N PRO A 15 -27.78 -1.82 -62.07
CA PRO A 15 -26.55 -2.58 -61.93
C PRO A 15 -25.28 -1.71 -62.01
N ILE A 16 -24.39 -1.88 -61.02
CA ILE A 16 -23.06 -1.28 -60.97
C ILE A 16 -22.08 -2.14 -61.79
N GLY A 17 -21.30 -1.49 -62.64
CA GLY A 17 -20.41 -2.10 -63.63
C GLY A 17 -19.26 -2.94 -63.05
N ALA A 18 -18.89 -3.95 -63.83
CA ALA A 18 -17.87 -4.96 -63.53
C ALA A 18 -16.43 -4.40 -63.59
N GLU A 19 -15.63 -4.74 -62.58
CA GLU A 19 -14.17 -4.60 -62.56
C GLU A 19 -13.49 -5.73 -63.36
N PRO A 20 -12.36 -5.47 -64.05
CA PRO A 20 -11.55 -6.52 -64.64
C PRO A 20 -10.46 -7.04 -63.69
N ASP A 21 -10.29 -8.37 -63.69
CA ASP A 21 -9.17 -9.13 -63.11
C ASP A 21 -7.81 -8.51 -63.49
N ARG A 22 -6.97 -8.30 -62.48
CA ARG A 22 -5.52 -8.15 -62.65
C ARG A 22 -4.80 -9.00 -61.61
N ASP A 23 -4.10 -10.00 -62.14
CA ASP A 23 -3.17 -10.88 -61.45
C ASP A 23 -2.24 -10.13 -60.50
N ASP A 24 -2.10 -10.72 -59.32
CA ASP A 24 -1.17 -10.38 -58.25
C ASP A 24 0.29 -10.35 -58.74
N ALA A 25 0.83 -9.14 -58.86
CA ALA A 25 2.27 -8.89 -58.79
C ALA A 25 2.49 -7.72 -57.82
N CYS A 26 2.35 -8.02 -56.52
CA CYS A 26 2.76 -7.10 -55.47
C CYS A 26 4.30 -7.15 -55.38
N GLU A 27 4.96 -6.20 -56.05
CA GLU A 27 6.35 -5.85 -55.79
C GLU A 27 6.50 -5.55 -54.29
N GLN A 28 7.21 -6.42 -53.57
CA GLN A 28 7.61 -6.17 -52.20
C GLN A 28 8.53 -4.95 -52.19
N ALA A 29 8.06 -3.86 -51.59
CA ALA A 29 8.92 -2.76 -51.18
C ALA A 29 10.06 -3.31 -50.30
N PRO A 30 11.31 -2.82 -50.42
CA PRO A 30 12.37 -3.25 -49.53
C PRO A 30 11.99 -2.86 -48.11
N GLU A 31 11.86 -3.87 -47.23
CA GLU A 31 11.75 -3.65 -45.79
C GLU A 31 12.95 -2.79 -45.36
N GLU A 32 12.67 -1.58 -44.87
CA GLU A 32 13.69 -0.82 -44.16
C GLU A 32 14.21 -1.71 -43.03
N PRO A 33 15.53 -1.89 -42.88
CA PRO A 33 16.06 -2.68 -41.78
C PRO A 33 15.59 -2.03 -40.49
N GLY A 34 14.63 -2.68 -39.83
CA GLY A 34 14.17 -2.30 -38.52
C GLY A 34 15.40 -2.16 -37.64
N ILE A 35 15.57 -0.99 -37.04
CA ILE A 35 16.50 -0.84 -35.91
C ILE A 35 15.86 -1.65 -34.78
N GLU A 36 16.12 -2.96 -34.79
CA GLU A 36 15.88 -3.81 -33.65
C GLU A 36 16.69 -3.19 -32.52
N ALA A 37 16.01 -2.69 -31.49
CA ALA A 37 16.69 -2.25 -30.29
C ALA A 37 17.61 -3.40 -29.86
N PRO A 38 18.90 -3.14 -29.58
CA PRO A 38 19.79 -4.21 -29.15
C PRO A 38 19.11 -4.92 -27.99
N ALA A 39 19.01 -6.26 -28.08
CA ALA A 39 18.60 -7.07 -26.95
C ALA A 39 19.47 -6.63 -25.76
N PRO A 40 18.89 -6.40 -24.57
CA PRO A 40 19.67 -5.99 -23.42
C PRO A 40 20.79 -7.00 -23.22
N ASP A 41 22.04 -6.54 -23.23
CA ASP A 41 23.20 -7.38 -22.99
C ASP A 41 23.02 -8.06 -21.63
N ASP A 42 22.85 -9.38 -21.61
CA ASP A 42 22.72 -10.22 -20.40
C ASP A 42 23.99 -10.21 -19.50
N ASP A 43 25.00 -9.41 -19.87
CA ASP A 43 26.31 -9.27 -19.21
C ASP A 43 26.49 -7.92 -18.48
N GLU A 44 25.47 -7.06 -18.37
CA GLU A 44 25.58 -5.87 -17.53
C GLU A 44 25.77 -6.26 -16.05
N PRO A 45 26.78 -5.72 -15.35
CA PRO A 45 27.02 -6.06 -13.96
C PRO A 45 25.84 -5.59 -13.10
N VAL A 46 25.12 -6.55 -12.51
CA VAL A 46 23.96 -6.25 -11.68
C VAL A 46 24.41 -5.95 -10.25
N LEU A 47 23.98 -4.80 -9.71
CA LEU A 47 24.23 -4.45 -8.31
C LEU A 47 23.44 -5.40 -7.39
N THR A 48 24.11 -6.19 -6.55
CA THR A 48 23.44 -7.06 -5.58
C THR A 48 23.18 -6.33 -4.26
N LEU A 49 22.29 -6.89 -3.44
CA LEU A 49 22.08 -6.42 -2.08
C LEU A 49 23.37 -6.51 -1.25
N ASN A 50 24.21 -7.51 -1.47
CA ASN A 50 25.47 -7.63 -0.73
C ASN A 50 26.51 -6.61 -1.19
N ASP A 51 26.54 -6.22 -2.45
CA ASP A 51 27.41 -5.12 -2.92
C ASP A 51 27.09 -3.81 -2.19
N LEU A 52 25.80 -3.57 -1.90
CA LEU A 52 25.36 -2.41 -1.13
C LEU A 52 25.67 -2.52 0.38
N LEU A 53 25.51 -3.72 0.96
CA LEU A 53 25.70 -3.93 2.40
C LEU A 53 27.16 -4.24 2.79
N GLY A 54 27.99 -4.69 1.85
CA GLY A 54 29.42 -4.92 2.02
C GLY A 54 29.77 -6.00 3.05
N PHE A 55 29.03 -7.12 3.11
CA PHE A 55 29.43 -8.24 3.96
C PHE A 55 30.50 -9.08 3.26
N GLU A 56 31.51 -9.51 4.03
CA GLU A 56 32.54 -10.42 3.53
C GLU A 56 31.96 -11.82 3.28
N GLN A 57 32.51 -12.52 2.27
CA GLN A 57 32.06 -13.87 1.89
C GLN A 57 32.04 -14.86 3.07
N LYS A 58 33.03 -14.75 3.98
CA LYS A 58 33.16 -15.63 5.15
C LYS A 58 32.03 -15.44 6.17
N ASP A 59 31.39 -14.27 6.17
CA ASP A 59 30.36 -13.87 7.13
C ASP A 59 28.94 -14.18 6.65
N LEU A 60 28.74 -14.41 5.34
CA LEU A 60 27.42 -14.71 4.74
C LEU A 60 26.72 -15.92 5.39
N LYS A 61 27.48 -16.89 5.91
CA LYS A 61 26.94 -18.05 6.65
C LYS A 61 26.18 -17.67 7.92
N ASN A 62 26.46 -16.50 8.48
CA ASN A 62 25.82 -15.96 9.69
C ASN A 62 24.64 -15.02 9.36
N ILE A 63 24.34 -14.80 8.08
CA ILE A 63 23.29 -13.88 7.63
C ILE A 63 22.03 -14.65 7.24
N ARG A 64 20.88 -14.13 7.67
CA ARG A 64 19.55 -14.65 7.38
C ARG A 64 18.70 -13.55 6.78
N ILE A 65 18.15 -13.78 5.60
CA ILE A 65 17.24 -12.85 4.94
C ILE A 65 15.82 -13.35 5.19
N ARG A 66 15.01 -12.55 5.88
CA ARG A 66 13.62 -12.84 6.20
C ARG A 66 12.71 -12.07 5.24
N LEU A 67 11.93 -12.81 4.48
CA LEU A 67 10.81 -12.29 3.70
C LEU A 67 9.66 -12.05 4.68
N LEU A 68 9.42 -10.78 5.01
CA LEU A 68 8.43 -10.31 5.97
C LEU A 68 7.05 -10.38 5.33
N ASN A 69 6.42 -11.54 5.50
CA ASN A 69 5.01 -11.77 5.18
C ASN A 69 4.20 -11.72 6.48
N PRO A 70 2.93 -11.27 6.42
CA PRO A 70 2.07 -11.32 7.58
C PRO A 70 1.87 -12.79 7.98
N PRO A 71 1.85 -13.11 9.29
CA PRO A 71 1.60 -14.48 9.73
C PRO A 71 0.19 -14.94 9.31
N ALA A 72 -0.05 -16.25 9.37
CA ALA A 72 -1.23 -16.86 8.75
C ALA A 72 -2.58 -16.38 9.32
N ASP A 73 -2.56 -15.84 10.53
CA ASP A 73 -3.66 -15.22 11.27
C ASP A 73 -3.87 -13.73 10.95
N ASP A 74 -2.94 -13.11 10.22
CA ASP A 74 -2.91 -11.66 9.94
C ASP A 74 -2.91 -11.34 8.43
N ARG A 75 -3.37 -12.27 7.59
CA ARG A 75 -3.30 -12.17 6.11
C ARG A 75 -4.15 -11.05 5.49
N GLY A 76 -4.99 -10.38 6.28
CA GLY A 76 -5.80 -9.26 5.82
C GLY A 76 -5.05 -7.93 5.74
N ASN A 77 -3.89 -7.84 6.41
CA ASN A 77 -3.12 -6.61 6.49
C ASN A 77 -2.07 -6.52 5.37
N ASP A 78 -2.01 -5.37 4.71
CA ASP A 78 -0.96 -5.06 3.73
C ASP A 78 0.36 -4.80 4.48
N PRO A 79 1.40 -5.65 4.28
CA PRO A 79 2.70 -5.54 4.94
C PRO A 79 3.35 -4.17 4.83
N ILE A 80 3.24 -3.53 3.67
CA ILE A 80 3.89 -2.24 3.47
C ILE A 80 3.15 -1.13 4.21
N LYS A 81 1.80 -1.20 4.27
CA LYS A 81 1.00 -0.26 5.06
C LYS A 81 1.29 -0.41 6.55
N GLN A 82 1.40 -1.65 7.05
CA GLN A 82 1.74 -1.90 8.44
C GLN A 82 3.12 -1.35 8.78
N TYR A 83 4.14 -1.62 7.96
CA TYR A 83 5.49 -1.10 8.18
C TYR A 83 5.58 0.43 8.17
N VAL A 84 4.86 1.11 7.28
CA VAL A 84 4.92 2.57 7.22
C VAL A 84 4.21 3.22 8.42
N ASN A 85 3.19 2.55 8.99
CA ASN A 85 2.43 3.03 10.15
C ASN A 85 3.06 2.64 11.50
N ASP A 86 3.57 1.42 11.61
CA ASP A 86 4.24 0.86 12.78
C ASP A 86 5.42 -0.04 12.35
N PRO A 87 6.60 0.57 12.09
CA PRO A 87 7.76 -0.18 11.64
C PRO A 87 8.18 -1.28 12.62
N GLU A 88 8.07 -1.05 13.93
CA GLU A 88 8.58 -1.97 14.96
C GLU A 88 7.78 -3.25 15.04
N ASP A 89 6.46 -3.17 14.91
CA ASP A 89 5.59 -4.35 14.85
C ASP A 89 6.04 -5.32 13.74
N VAL A 90 6.45 -4.78 12.58
CA VAL A 90 6.97 -5.58 11.47
C VAL A 90 8.43 -6.01 11.70
N THR A 91 9.32 -5.06 12.00
CA THR A 91 10.78 -5.29 12.04
C THR A 91 11.25 -6.06 13.28
N SER A 92 10.42 -6.14 14.31
CA SER A 92 10.70 -6.90 15.53
C SER A 92 9.70 -8.06 15.69
N GLY A 93 8.40 -7.82 15.46
CA GLY A 93 7.37 -8.85 15.58
C GLY A 93 7.44 -9.91 14.48
N TRP A 94 7.14 -9.54 13.23
CA TRP A 94 7.10 -10.49 12.10
C TRP A 94 8.49 -11.05 11.75
N MET A 95 9.52 -10.25 11.97
CA MET A 95 10.92 -10.59 11.73
C MET A 95 11.34 -11.84 12.49
N PHE A 96 11.00 -11.92 13.77
CA PHE A 96 11.44 -12.99 14.67
C PHE A 96 10.35 -14.03 14.95
N TRP A 97 9.20 -13.92 14.28
CA TRP A 97 8.13 -14.91 14.38
C TRP A 97 8.58 -16.29 13.87
N GLN A 98 8.48 -17.33 14.70
CA GLN A 98 8.76 -18.72 14.34
C GLN A 98 7.64 -19.69 14.70
N LEU A 99 7.36 -20.64 13.81
CA LEU A 99 6.53 -21.79 14.14
C LEU A 99 7.35 -22.84 14.89
N GLY A 100 6.84 -23.31 16.02
CA GLY A 100 7.34 -24.55 16.63
C GLY A 100 6.93 -25.76 15.79
N ARG A 101 7.84 -26.71 15.58
CA ARG A 101 7.61 -28.07 15.08
C ARG A 101 7.17 -28.96 16.25
N LYS A 102 6.29 -29.95 16.06
CA LYS A 102 6.10 -30.98 17.11
C LYS A 102 7.45 -31.69 17.31
N ALA A 103 7.91 -31.82 18.56
CA ALA A 103 9.04 -32.69 18.86
C ALA A 103 8.57 -34.13 18.78
N ASP A 104 9.35 -35.00 18.12
CA ASP A 104 8.95 -36.40 17.89
C ASP A 104 8.89 -37.20 19.21
N ASP A 105 9.61 -36.75 20.25
CA ASP A 105 9.82 -37.48 21.51
C ASP A 105 9.41 -36.71 22.79
N ALA A 106 8.64 -35.62 22.68
CA ALA A 106 8.33 -34.83 23.86
C ALA A 106 7.02 -35.25 24.55
N GLU A 107 7.11 -35.57 25.85
CA GLU A 107 5.96 -35.63 26.76
C GLU A 107 5.07 -34.39 26.57
N ASP A 108 3.77 -34.64 26.39
CA ASP A 108 2.66 -33.70 26.21
C ASP A 108 3.01 -32.30 25.66
N GLY A 109 2.85 -32.13 24.35
CA GLY A 109 2.60 -30.83 23.74
C GLY A 109 3.80 -29.90 23.54
N LYS A 110 5.03 -30.31 23.88
CA LYS A 110 6.22 -29.50 23.58
C LYS A 110 6.52 -29.48 22.08
N ARG A 111 6.71 -28.28 21.53
CA ARG A 111 7.12 -28.04 20.15
C ARG A 111 8.58 -27.59 20.12
N ASP A 112 9.44 -28.23 19.32
CA ASP A 112 10.79 -27.77 19.04
C ASP A 112 10.80 -26.76 17.89
N THR A 113 11.45 -25.63 18.06
CA THR A 113 11.60 -24.64 16.99
C THR A 113 12.69 -25.11 16.02
N ALA A 114 12.40 -25.25 14.74
CA ALA A 114 13.45 -25.35 13.73
C ALA A 114 14.17 -23.99 13.63
N ARG A 115 15.15 -23.75 14.53
CA ARG A 115 15.78 -22.44 14.71
C ARG A 115 16.67 -22.09 13.53
N MET A 116 16.14 -21.26 12.63
CA MET A 116 16.91 -20.69 11.52
C MET A 116 17.79 -19.51 11.97
N PHE A 117 17.39 -18.83 13.04
CA PHE A 117 18.13 -17.79 13.70
C PHE A 117 18.92 -18.33 14.90
N ARG A 118 20.02 -17.64 15.23
CA ARG A 118 20.85 -17.85 16.42
C ARG A 118 21.34 -16.49 16.92
N VAL A 119 21.64 -16.40 18.21
CA VAL A 119 22.33 -15.23 18.77
C VAL A 119 23.63 -14.98 18.00
N GLY A 120 23.88 -13.72 17.64
CA GLY A 120 25.00 -13.29 16.81
C GLY A 120 24.76 -13.39 15.29
N ASN A 121 23.63 -13.93 14.84
CA ASN A 121 23.26 -13.82 13.41
C ASN A 121 22.90 -12.39 13.05
N ILE A 122 23.17 -12.02 11.79
CA ILE A 122 22.63 -10.82 11.18
C ILE A 122 21.35 -11.21 10.45
N ALA A 123 20.28 -10.46 10.69
CA ALA A 123 18.97 -10.73 10.16
C ALA A 123 18.52 -9.53 9.29
N ILE A 124 18.29 -9.77 8.01
CA ILE A 124 17.87 -8.77 7.03
C ILE A 124 16.38 -8.94 6.76
N GLY A 125 15.58 -7.92 7.00
CA GLY A 125 14.12 -7.95 6.78
C GLY A 125 13.74 -7.31 5.45
N LEU A 126 13.05 -8.06 4.58
CA LEU A 126 12.55 -7.59 3.29
C LEU A 126 11.02 -7.70 3.21
N ILE A 127 10.34 -6.61 2.84
CA ILE A 127 8.87 -6.55 2.72
C ILE A 127 8.46 -6.55 1.24
N GLN A 128 7.49 -7.38 0.86
CA GLN A 128 7.02 -7.43 -0.53
C GLN A 128 6.22 -6.17 -0.89
N LEU A 129 6.53 -5.55 -2.04
CA LEU A 129 5.81 -4.38 -2.54
C LEU A 129 4.63 -4.80 -3.41
N GLY A 130 3.57 -5.25 -2.74
CA GLY A 130 2.30 -5.65 -3.35
C GLY A 130 2.16 -7.15 -3.61
N PRO A 131 0.93 -7.65 -3.83
CA PRO A 131 0.68 -9.07 -4.05
C PRO A 131 1.41 -9.59 -5.29
N ASN A 132 2.07 -10.75 -5.17
CA ASN A 132 2.80 -11.42 -6.26
C ASN A 132 3.93 -10.58 -6.91
N SER A 133 4.37 -9.50 -6.25
CA SER A 133 5.45 -8.65 -6.73
C SER A 133 6.81 -9.31 -6.49
N ASP A 134 7.71 -9.24 -7.48
CA ASP A 134 9.10 -9.64 -7.28
C ASP A 134 9.93 -8.53 -6.63
N ARG A 135 9.32 -7.39 -6.28
CA ARG A 135 9.97 -6.23 -5.67
C ARG A 135 9.84 -6.27 -4.15
N TRP A 136 10.94 -6.01 -3.46
CA TRP A 136 11.03 -6.09 -2.01
C TRP A 136 11.75 -4.89 -1.42
N LEU A 137 11.19 -4.32 -0.36
CA LEU A 137 11.76 -3.19 0.36
C LEU A 137 12.61 -3.65 1.53
N LEU A 138 13.84 -3.12 1.64
CA LEU A 138 14.68 -3.33 2.82
C LEU A 138 14.10 -2.59 4.03
N ALA A 139 13.53 -3.33 4.97
CA ALA A 139 12.87 -2.78 6.15
C ALA A 139 13.83 -2.58 7.32
N THR A 140 14.75 -3.53 7.52
CA THR A 140 15.71 -3.52 8.64
C THR A 140 16.92 -4.45 8.38
N VAL A 141 18.00 -4.20 9.11
CA VAL A 141 19.14 -5.11 9.29
C VAL A 141 19.46 -5.12 10.79
N LYS A 142 19.25 -6.26 11.45
CA LYS A 142 19.44 -6.42 12.91
C LYS A 142 20.53 -7.43 13.24
N THR A 143 21.24 -7.21 14.35
CA THR A 143 22.02 -8.26 15.01
C THR A 143 21.16 -8.91 16.07
N ILE A 144 21.03 -10.23 16.04
CA ILE A 144 20.24 -10.97 17.03
C ILE A 144 21.02 -11.04 18.34
N THR A 145 20.46 -10.49 19.40
CA THR A 145 21.12 -10.35 20.71
C THR A 145 20.59 -11.30 21.77
N SER A 146 19.34 -11.77 21.66
CA SER A 146 18.80 -12.79 22.55
C SER A 146 17.97 -13.86 21.84
N ASP A 147 17.94 -15.04 22.46
CA ASP A 147 17.00 -16.13 22.18
C ASP A 147 16.19 -16.32 23.47
N ASN A 148 14.94 -15.89 23.44
CA ASN A 148 14.05 -15.92 24.60
C ASN A 148 13.31 -17.27 24.72
N GLY A 149 13.58 -18.21 23.80
CA GLY A 149 12.85 -19.46 23.69
C GLY A 149 11.40 -19.29 23.23
N GLY A 150 10.63 -20.36 23.32
CA GLY A 150 9.23 -20.38 22.90
C GLY A 150 9.05 -20.37 21.38
N TYR A 151 7.85 -19.96 20.93
CA TYR A 151 7.45 -19.88 19.52
C TYR A 151 6.51 -18.67 19.33
N LYS A 152 6.33 -18.23 18.08
CA LYS A 152 5.65 -16.99 17.66
C LYS A 152 6.47 -15.72 17.94
N TYR A 153 5.81 -14.66 18.41
CA TYR A 153 6.38 -13.34 18.64
C TYR A 153 7.40 -13.37 19.79
N GLY A 154 8.45 -12.55 19.67
CA GLY A 154 9.43 -12.36 20.73
C GLY A 154 10.38 -13.53 20.98
N THR A 155 10.37 -14.58 20.15
CA THR A 155 11.32 -15.71 20.26
C THR A 155 12.77 -15.24 20.19
N PHE A 156 13.06 -14.24 19.36
CA PHE A 156 14.35 -13.56 19.31
C PHE A 156 14.15 -12.05 19.44
N THR A 157 15.16 -11.36 19.96
CA THR A 157 15.28 -9.91 19.85
C THR A 157 16.60 -9.55 19.19
N GLY A 158 16.66 -8.34 18.65
CA GLY A 158 17.87 -7.84 18.02
C GLY A 158 17.83 -6.34 17.81
N ASP A 159 19.03 -5.79 17.72
CA ASP A 159 19.25 -4.35 17.58
C ASP A 159 19.60 -4.01 16.14
N ASP A 160 19.10 -2.87 15.67
CA ASP A 160 19.43 -2.37 14.35
C ASP A 160 20.93 -2.13 14.22
N VAL A 161 21.49 -2.53 13.08
CA VAL A 161 22.87 -2.21 12.74
C VAL A 161 22.93 -0.78 12.22
N GLU A 162 23.42 0.15 13.05
CA GLU A 162 23.35 1.60 12.84
C GLU A 162 23.78 2.06 11.44
N LYS A 163 24.88 1.51 10.90
CA LYS A 163 25.40 1.88 9.58
C LYS A 163 24.43 1.62 8.41
N TYR A 164 23.45 0.73 8.58
CA TYR A 164 22.48 0.40 7.53
C TYR A 164 21.15 1.15 7.65
N ARG A 165 20.91 1.87 8.75
CA ARG A 165 19.68 2.65 8.95
C ARG A 165 19.34 3.61 7.80
N PRO A 166 20.32 4.27 7.13
CA PRO A 166 20.02 5.11 5.97
C PRO A 166 19.39 4.39 4.79
N TYR A 167 19.44 3.05 4.74
CA TYR A 167 18.85 2.23 3.67
C TYR A 167 17.42 1.75 3.98
N PHE A 168 17.01 1.82 5.25
CA PHE A 168 15.71 1.29 5.68
C PHE A 168 14.58 2.07 5.03
N GLY A 169 13.64 1.33 4.46
CA GLY A 169 12.52 1.84 3.71
C GLY A 169 12.90 2.47 2.37
N ARG A 170 14.13 2.28 1.85
CA ARG A 170 14.58 2.98 0.63
C ARG A 170 15.15 2.07 -0.44
N VAL A 171 15.86 1.03 -0.03
CA VAL A 171 16.43 0.07 -0.97
C VAL A 171 15.34 -0.89 -1.41
N ILE A 172 15.07 -0.90 -2.71
CA ILE A 172 14.17 -1.86 -3.33
C ILE A 172 15.04 -2.86 -4.08
N VAL A 173 14.80 -4.14 -3.83
CA VAL A 173 15.48 -5.25 -4.48
C VAL A 173 14.49 -6.11 -5.25
N ASN A 174 14.94 -6.70 -6.36
CA ASN A 174 14.24 -7.73 -7.08
C ASN A 174 14.64 -9.10 -6.53
N TYR A 175 13.64 -9.93 -6.24
CA TYR A 175 13.80 -11.32 -5.86
C TYR A 175 12.57 -12.12 -6.29
N LYS A 176 12.77 -12.98 -7.28
CA LYS A 176 11.74 -13.91 -7.75
C LYS A 176 11.71 -15.15 -6.87
N ARG A 177 10.58 -15.36 -6.19
CA ARG A 177 10.41 -16.53 -5.31
C ARG A 177 10.43 -17.81 -6.14
N ARG A 178 11.34 -18.74 -5.82
CA ARG A 178 11.44 -20.05 -6.48
C ARG A 178 10.48 -21.06 -5.85
N GLY A 179 9.52 -21.54 -6.65
CA GLY A 179 8.61 -22.65 -6.30
C GLY A 179 7.68 -22.36 -5.10
N SER A 180 7.09 -23.42 -4.54
CA SER A 180 6.21 -23.37 -3.35
C SER A 180 6.99 -23.19 -2.04
N ALA A 181 8.19 -22.59 -2.08
CA ALA A 181 9.09 -22.48 -0.94
C ALA A 181 8.38 -21.84 0.26
N GLN A 182 7.86 -22.68 1.16
CA GLN A 182 7.04 -22.26 2.30
C GLN A 182 7.86 -21.51 3.34
N ASN A 183 9.18 -21.76 3.39
CA ASN A 183 10.06 -21.08 4.33
C ASN A 183 10.24 -19.61 3.91
N PRO A 184 9.98 -18.63 4.79
CA PRO A 184 10.22 -17.21 4.52
C PRO A 184 11.68 -16.78 4.74
N ILE A 185 12.55 -17.66 5.25
CA ILE A 185 13.96 -17.34 5.53
C ILE A 185 14.87 -17.89 4.43
N ARG A 186 15.82 -17.09 3.96
CA ARG A 186 16.93 -17.46 3.08
C ARG A 186 18.25 -17.31 3.83
N ARG A 187 19.24 -18.12 3.47
CA ARG A 187 20.62 -17.95 3.96
C ARG A 187 21.39 -17.16 2.91
N ALA A 188 22.16 -16.16 3.31
CA ALA A 188 22.89 -15.33 2.34
C ALA A 188 23.99 -16.13 1.62
N ASP A 189 24.62 -17.09 2.29
CA ASP A 189 25.68 -17.93 1.71
C ASP A 189 25.22 -18.81 0.53
N THR A 190 23.95 -19.23 0.52
CA THR A 190 23.36 -20.01 -0.59
C THR A 190 22.54 -19.18 -1.57
N ASN A 191 22.39 -17.87 -1.32
CA ASN A 191 21.58 -16.95 -2.14
C ASN A 191 22.26 -15.58 -2.34
N PRO A 192 23.59 -15.46 -2.53
CA PRO A 192 24.28 -14.17 -2.51
C PRO A 192 23.80 -13.24 -3.64
N ASP A 193 23.53 -13.80 -4.82
CA ASP A 193 23.24 -13.03 -6.04
C ASP A 193 21.74 -13.00 -6.39
N LEU A 194 20.88 -13.59 -5.55
CA LEU A 194 19.44 -13.67 -5.85
C LEU A 194 18.68 -12.36 -5.60
N PHE A 195 19.27 -11.46 -4.82
CA PHE A 195 18.65 -10.17 -4.47
C PHE A 195 19.40 -9.06 -5.18
N THR A 196 18.84 -8.56 -6.26
CA THR A 196 19.43 -7.50 -7.07
C THR A 196 18.81 -6.16 -6.72
N VAL A 197 19.59 -5.10 -6.59
CA VAL A 197 19.10 -3.77 -6.28
C VAL A 197 18.41 -3.20 -7.51
N GLU A 198 17.12 -2.87 -7.38
CA GLU A 198 16.37 -2.15 -8.41
C GLU A 198 16.62 -0.65 -8.30
N GLN A 199 16.50 -0.10 -7.08
CA GLN A 199 16.66 1.32 -6.82
C GLN A 199 16.93 1.62 -5.35
N VAL A 200 17.55 2.78 -5.09
CA VAL A 200 17.69 3.37 -3.76
C VAL A 200 16.94 4.69 -3.73
N LEU A 201 15.83 4.73 -2.99
CA LEU A 201 14.94 5.89 -3.00
C LEU A 201 15.51 7.09 -2.21
N PRO A 202 15.33 8.32 -2.71
CA PRO A 202 15.77 9.54 -2.04
C PRO A 202 14.93 9.87 -0.79
N LYS A 203 13.71 9.31 -0.68
CA LYS A 203 12.85 9.33 0.52
C LYS A 203 12.40 7.90 0.87
N PRO A 204 12.04 7.60 2.12
CA PRO A 204 11.47 6.29 2.44
C PRO A 204 10.20 6.07 1.61
N TYR A 205 10.00 4.83 1.18
CA TYR A 205 8.83 4.39 0.44
C TYR A 205 7.56 4.69 1.24
N ASP A 206 6.55 5.20 0.55
CA ASP A 206 5.23 5.44 1.10
C ASP A 206 4.20 4.94 0.07
N PRO A 207 3.39 3.91 0.40
CA PRO A 207 2.42 3.33 -0.52
C PRO A 207 1.32 4.33 -0.93
N ASP A 208 1.08 5.36 -0.12
CA ASP A 208 0.04 6.36 -0.36
C ASP A 208 0.63 7.68 -0.90
N ALA A 209 1.88 7.66 -1.39
CA ALA A 209 2.59 8.84 -1.88
C ALA A 209 1.93 9.49 -3.11
N HIS A 210 1.22 8.73 -3.93
CA HIS A 210 0.55 9.30 -5.09
C HIS A 210 -0.81 9.86 -4.69
N TRP A 211 -1.14 11.07 -5.17
CA TRP A 211 -2.47 11.63 -5.00
C TRP A 211 -3.51 10.80 -5.79
N PRO A 212 -4.52 10.22 -5.12
CA PRO A 212 -5.45 9.30 -5.79
C PRO A 212 -6.57 10.01 -6.58
N GLY A 213 -6.62 11.35 -6.55
CA GLY A 213 -7.78 12.13 -6.99
C GLY A 213 -8.82 12.26 -5.88
N TYR A 214 -9.60 13.34 -5.90
CA TYR A 214 -10.59 13.64 -4.84
C TYR A 214 -11.59 12.51 -4.62
N ASP A 215 -12.04 11.87 -5.71
CA ASP A 215 -13.05 10.81 -5.69
C ASP A 215 -12.57 9.50 -5.05
N ASN A 216 -11.24 9.33 -4.90
CA ASN A 216 -10.63 8.11 -4.37
C ASN A 216 -9.87 8.35 -3.05
N VAL A 217 -10.03 9.53 -2.42
CA VAL A 217 -9.42 9.78 -1.12
C VAL A 217 -10.12 8.96 -0.05
N ARG A 218 -9.38 8.01 0.52
CA ARG A 218 -9.78 7.23 1.70
C ARG A 218 -8.54 6.81 2.48
N VAL A 219 -8.31 7.45 3.63
CA VAL A 219 -7.08 7.27 4.44
C VAL A 219 -7.40 7.17 5.92
N THR A 220 -6.70 6.30 6.65
CA THR A 220 -6.74 6.23 8.12
C THR A 220 -6.15 7.50 8.74
N TYR A 221 -6.41 7.73 10.04
CA TYR A 221 -5.78 8.81 10.79
C TYR A 221 -4.24 8.82 10.65
N ARG A 222 -3.60 7.64 10.78
CA ARG A 222 -2.13 7.51 10.73
C ARG A 222 -1.59 7.89 9.34
N GLU A 223 -2.25 7.40 8.29
CA GLU A 223 -1.93 7.75 6.90
C GLU A 223 -2.12 9.24 6.65
N LEU A 224 -3.28 9.80 7.02
CA LEU A 224 -3.55 11.23 6.86
C LEU A 224 -2.48 12.07 7.56
N LYS A 225 -2.22 11.81 8.85
CA LYS A 225 -1.19 12.53 9.62
C LYS A 225 0.16 12.50 8.92
N ARG A 226 0.59 11.33 8.43
CA ARG A 226 1.85 11.15 7.70
C ARG A 226 1.89 11.97 6.41
N LEU A 227 0.79 11.97 5.65
CA LEU A 227 0.68 12.62 4.35
C LEU A 227 0.62 14.15 4.44
N ILE A 228 0.02 14.72 5.48
CA ILE A 228 -0.23 16.18 5.55
C ILE A 228 0.59 16.94 6.61
N THR A 229 1.42 16.25 7.39
CA THR A 229 2.25 16.87 8.45
C THR A 229 3.68 16.34 8.52
N GLY A 230 4.56 17.08 9.21
CA GLY A 230 5.91 16.66 9.54
C GLY A 230 6.86 16.58 8.34
N LYS A 231 8.03 15.94 8.55
CA LYS A 231 9.09 15.83 7.53
C LYS A 231 8.71 14.95 6.32
N ARG A 232 7.72 14.08 6.49
CA ARG A 232 7.23 13.15 5.46
C ARG A 232 5.99 13.67 4.73
N GLN A 233 5.53 14.89 5.01
CA GLN A 233 4.38 15.45 4.31
C GLN A 233 4.58 15.39 2.79
N ASN A 234 3.51 15.05 2.10
CA ASN A 234 3.47 14.95 0.67
C ASN A 234 2.93 16.28 0.08
N PRO A 235 3.75 17.00 -0.72
CA PRO A 235 3.33 18.28 -1.28
C PRO A 235 2.09 18.19 -2.17
N GLU A 236 1.93 17.10 -2.91
CA GLU A 236 0.77 16.88 -3.80
C GLU A 236 -0.51 16.79 -2.96
N TRP A 237 -0.53 15.94 -1.93
CA TRP A 237 -1.64 15.85 -0.98
C TRP A 237 -1.95 17.19 -0.30
N VAL A 238 -0.93 17.88 0.20
CA VAL A 238 -1.09 19.17 0.88
C VAL A 238 -1.69 20.21 -0.07
N ASN A 239 -1.22 20.28 -1.31
CA ASN A 239 -1.73 21.25 -2.28
C ASN A 239 -3.14 20.91 -2.74
N SER A 240 -3.41 19.63 -3.08
CA SER A 240 -4.72 19.19 -3.54
C SER A 240 -5.81 19.41 -2.48
N LEU A 241 -5.55 19.06 -1.22
CA LEU A 241 -6.51 19.29 -0.12
C LEU A 241 -6.70 20.78 0.20
N ARG A 242 -5.69 21.62 -0.06
CA ARG A 242 -5.77 23.07 0.21
C ARG A 242 -6.70 23.79 -0.78
N GLN A 243 -6.78 23.31 -2.01
CA GLN A 243 -7.43 23.98 -3.14
C GLN A 243 -8.94 23.73 -3.25
N GLN A 244 -9.52 22.92 -2.37
CA GLN A 244 -10.91 22.53 -2.46
C GLN A 244 -11.67 22.82 -1.17
N LEU A 245 -12.89 23.30 -1.33
CA LEU A 245 -13.95 23.12 -0.35
C LEU A 245 -14.46 21.69 -0.46
N ALA A 246 -15.03 21.13 0.60
CA ALA A 246 -15.51 19.75 0.54
C ALA A 246 -16.60 19.43 1.54
N VAL A 247 -17.38 18.40 1.23
CA VAL A 247 -18.07 17.58 2.23
C VAL A 247 -17.27 16.29 2.36
N TYR A 248 -16.96 15.88 3.59
CA TYR A 248 -16.17 14.69 3.90
C TYR A 248 -16.89 13.81 4.92
N CYS A 249 -16.45 12.56 4.99
CA CYS A 249 -16.89 11.58 5.96
C CYS A 249 -15.70 11.14 6.83
N ILE A 250 -15.94 11.01 8.13
CA ILE A 250 -15.08 10.27 9.04
C ILE A 250 -15.83 9.02 9.49
N THR A 251 -15.26 7.86 9.21
CA THR A 251 -15.81 6.55 9.56
C THR A 251 -15.04 6.00 10.74
N ASP A 252 -15.74 5.61 11.81
CA ASP A 252 -15.18 4.74 12.83
C ASP A 252 -15.25 3.28 12.34
N LEU A 253 -14.10 2.71 12.00
CA LEU A 253 -13.97 1.35 11.47
C LEU A 253 -14.34 0.26 12.48
N ASN A 254 -14.34 0.57 13.78
CA ASN A 254 -14.71 -0.38 14.82
C ASN A 254 -16.24 -0.45 15.01
N THR A 255 -16.96 0.67 14.88
CA THR A 255 -18.41 0.72 15.11
C THR A 255 -19.23 0.83 13.82
N GLY A 256 -18.62 1.24 12.72
CA GLY A 256 -19.29 1.61 11.48
C GLY A 256 -19.98 2.98 11.51
N LYS A 257 -19.91 3.71 12.63
CA LYS A 257 -20.55 5.02 12.78
C LYS A 257 -19.85 6.09 11.94
N LEU A 258 -20.65 7.01 11.44
CA LEU A 258 -20.21 8.07 10.53
C LEU A 258 -20.30 9.45 11.19
N TYR A 259 -19.34 10.30 10.86
CA TYR A 259 -19.40 11.74 11.07
C TYR A 259 -19.27 12.43 9.72
N ILE A 260 -20.27 13.24 9.36
CA ILE A 260 -20.22 14.07 8.16
C ILE A 260 -19.88 15.50 8.56
N GLY A 261 -18.94 16.10 7.85
CA GLY A 261 -18.55 17.50 8.03
C GLY A 261 -18.28 18.19 6.71
N SER A 262 -18.25 19.52 6.75
CA SER A 262 -17.82 20.35 5.62
C SER A 262 -16.54 21.13 5.92
N ALA A 263 -15.90 21.58 4.85
CA ALA A 263 -14.80 22.52 4.88
C ALA A 263 -15.11 23.65 3.88
N THR A 264 -15.39 24.84 4.41
CA THR A 264 -15.75 26.04 3.64
C THR A 264 -14.69 27.15 3.74
N SER A 265 -13.56 26.91 4.41
CA SER A 265 -12.52 27.92 4.60
C SER A 265 -11.95 28.41 3.26
N GLU A 266 -12.13 29.70 2.96
CA GLU A 266 -11.49 30.35 1.80
C GLU A 266 -9.96 30.19 1.86
N GLU A 267 -9.39 30.36 3.04
CA GLU A 267 -7.97 30.11 3.28
C GLU A 267 -7.75 28.66 3.72
N GLY A 268 -7.27 27.85 2.78
CA GLY A 268 -6.75 26.52 3.06
C GLY A 268 -7.73 25.35 2.93
N GLY A 269 -9.00 25.60 2.59
CA GLY A 269 -9.96 24.57 2.18
C GLY A 269 -10.07 23.38 3.14
N LEU A 270 -10.17 22.18 2.57
CA LEU A 270 -10.23 20.91 3.30
C LEU A 270 -9.01 20.66 4.18
N LEU A 271 -7.82 21.08 3.74
CA LEU A 271 -6.58 20.89 4.50
C LEU A 271 -6.66 21.53 5.89
N THR A 272 -7.26 22.71 6.02
CA THR A 272 -7.41 23.39 7.32
C THR A 272 -8.22 22.53 8.29
N ARG A 273 -9.33 21.96 7.81
CA ARG A 273 -10.21 21.13 8.63
C ARG A 273 -9.55 19.80 9.02
N TRP A 274 -8.90 19.13 8.07
CA TRP A 274 -8.20 17.87 8.31
C TRP A 274 -6.95 18.01 9.18
N ARG A 275 -6.25 19.14 9.11
CA ARG A 275 -5.19 19.48 10.08
C ARG A 275 -5.72 19.63 11.50
N GLY A 276 -6.93 20.17 11.65
CA GLY A 276 -7.62 20.20 12.95
C GLY A 276 -7.67 18.81 13.58
N TYR A 277 -8.28 17.85 12.88
CA TYR A 277 -8.36 16.46 13.34
C TYR A 277 -6.99 15.81 13.59
N VAL A 278 -5.99 16.07 12.74
CA VAL A 278 -4.64 15.52 12.96
C VAL A 278 -3.96 16.11 14.22
N ASN A 279 -4.29 17.34 14.59
CA ASN A 279 -3.64 18.04 15.71
C ASN A 279 -4.34 17.79 17.06
N ASP A 280 -5.67 17.77 17.11
CA ASP A 280 -6.45 17.67 18.35
C ASP A 280 -7.39 16.44 18.41
N LEU A 281 -7.36 15.59 17.38
CA LEU A 281 -8.17 14.38 17.17
C LEU A 281 -9.65 14.60 16.83
N THR A 282 -10.21 15.77 17.11
CA THR A 282 -11.67 15.98 17.13
C THR A 282 -12.11 17.19 16.31
N GLY A 283 -11.17 18.03 15.88
CA GLY A 283 -11.42 19.31 15.21
C GLY A 283 -12.33 20.22 16.03
N GLY A 284 -12.29 20.13 17.36
CA GLY A 284 -13.20 20.82 18.27
C GLY A 284 -14.66 20.35 18.23
N ASN A 285 -14.97 19.22 17.57
CA ASN A 285 -16.34 18.70 17.54
C ASN A 285 -16.72 18.06 18.87
N LYS A 286 -17.89 18.43 19.39
CA LYS A 286 -18.40 17.98 20.69
C LYS A 286 -18.52 16.45 20.81
N GLU A 287 -19.12 15.78 19.82
CA GLU A 287 -19.31 14.33 19.88
C GLU A 287 -17.98 13.58 19.74
N LEU A 288 -17.07 14.07 18.88
CA LEU A 288 -15.75 13.48 18.77
C LEU A 288 -14.90 13.72 20.04
N ASN A 289 -15.09 14.86 20.73
CA ASN A 289 -14.51 15.09 22.07
C ASN A 289 -15.05 14.05 23.07
N THR A 290 -16.35 13.78 23.08
CA THR A 290 -16.92 12.73 23.94
C THR A 290 -16.26 11.37 23.67
N ILE A 291 -16.06 11.00 22.41
CA ILE A 291 -15.36 9.74 22.04
C ILE A 291 -13.94 9.74 22.59
N ARG A 292 -13.17 10.82 22.36
CA ARG A 292 -11.80 10.95 22.88
C ARG A 292 -11.76 10.83 24.41
N ASP A 293 -12.68 11.49 25.09
CA ASP A 293 -12.68 11.58 26.55
C ASP A 293 -13.17 10.27 27.21
N THR A 294 -13.96 9.45 26.49
CA THR A 294 -14.51 8.19 27.00
C THR A 294 -13.72 6.94 26.58
N LEU A 295 -13.23 6.89 25.34
CA LEU A 295 -12.51 5.75 24.77
C LEU A 295 -11.00 5.98 24.65
N GLY A 296 -10.54 7.23 24.82
CA GLY A 296 -9.14 7.60 24.74
C GLY A 296 -8.70 8.04 23.35
N GLU A 297 -7.52 8.68 23.31
CA GLU A 297 -6.94 9.19 22.06
C GLU A 297 -6.54 8.07 21.09
N ASP A 298 -6.00 6.97 21.61
CA ASP A 298 -5.52 5.85 20.79
C ASP A 298 -6.67 5.17 20.04
N TYR A 299 -7.86 5.14 20.64
CA TYR A 299 -9.06 4.67 19.96
C TYR A 299 -9.30 5.42 18.63
N ILE A 300 -9.20 6.75 18.63
CA ILE A 300 -9.38 7.55 17.42
C ILE A 300 -8.26 7.27 16.41
N ARG A 301 -7.02 7.21 16.89
CA ARG A 301 -5.84 6.99 16.04
C ARG A 301 -5.89 5.67 15.29
N ASP A 302 -6.52 4.66 15.90
CA ASP A 302 -6.54 3.30 15.39
C ASP A 302 -7.80 3.00 14.57
N ASN A 303 -8.91 3.67 14.84
CA ASN A 303 -10.20 3.33 14.23
C ASN A 303 -10.73 4.34 13.22
N PHE A 304 -10.22 5.57 13.16
CA PHE A 304 -10.82 6.59 12.28
C PHE A 304 -10.23 6.57 10.86
N GLN A 305 -11.12 6.63 9.88
CA GLN A 305 -10.83 6.77 8.46
C GLN A 305 -11.51 8.02 7.89
N TYR A 306 -10.81 8.76 7.04
CA TYR A 306 -11.22 10.01 6.43
C TYR A 306 -11.41 9.80 4.92
N SER A 307 -12.55 10.24 4.39
CA SER A 307 -12.85 10.20 2.95
C SER A 307 -13.57 11.46 2.49
N ILE A 308 -13.49 11.74 1.20
CA ILE A 308 -14.20 12.87 0.57
C ILE A 308 -15.49 12.36 -0.05
N LEU A 309 -16.60 13.07 0.18
CA LEU A 309 -17.90 12.79 -0.44
C LEU A 309 -18.13 13.69 -1.65
N GLU A 310 -17.85 14.98 -1.50
CA GLU A 310 -17.93 15.96 -2.58
C GLU A 310 -16.79 16.97 -2.45
N ALA A 311 -16.15 17.33 -3.56
CA ALA A 311 -15.15 18.38 -3.65
C ALA A 311 -15.64 19.53 -4.54
N TYR A 312 -15.33 20.77 -4.15
CA TYR A 312 -15.74 21.97 -4.88
C TYR A 312 -14.62 22.99 -4.96
N ASN A 313 -14.57 23.69 -6.08
CA ASN A 313 -13.75 24.88 -6.23
C ASN A 313 -14.25 26.01 -5.30
N HIS A 314 -13.34 26.91 -4.91
CA HIS A 314 -13.61 28.07 -4.06
C HIS A 314 -14.61 29.09 -4.63
N SER A 315 -15.02 28.96 -5.90
CA SER A 315 -16.10 29.77 -6.47
C SER A 315 -17.49 29.32 -6.01
N ARG A 316 -17.60 28.17 -5.33
CA ARG A 316 -18.87 27.67 -4.78
C ARG A 316 -19.21 28.44 -3.50
N SER A 317 -20.49 28.74 -3.28
CA SER A 317 -20.91 29.39 -2.03
C SER A 317 -20.84 28.43 -0.85
N ASP A 318 -20.42 28.95 0.30
CA ASP A 318 -20.41 28.23 1.57
C ASP A 318 -21.78 27.65 1.91
N ASP A 319 -22.84 28.43 1.71
CA ASP A 319 -24.23 27.98 1.93
C ASP A 319 -24.56 26.72 1.14
N TYR A 320 -24.08 26.62 -0.11
CA TYR A 320 -24.30 25.41 -0.91
C TYR A 320 -23.58 24.21 -0.31
N VAL A 321 -22.32 24.36 0.10
CA VAL A 321 -21.53 23.28 0.71
C VAL A 321 -22.17 22.82 2.02
N LEU A 322 -22.66 23.75 2.84
CA LEU A 322 -23.38 23.46 4.09
C LEU A 322 -24.71 22.73 3.85
N GLU A 323 -25.46 23.10 2.81
CA GLU A 323 -26.68 22.37 2.42
C GLU A 323 -26.36 20.95 1.94
N ARG A 324 -25.26 20.75 1.21
CA ARG A 324 -24.79 19.42 0.81
C ARG A 324 -24.34 18.58 2.00
N GLU A 325 -23.69 19.18 3.00
CA GLU A 325 -23.37 18.52 4.27
C GLU A 325 -24.64 18.02 4.97
N LYS A 326 -25.66 18.88 5.12
CA LYS A 326 -26.96 18.50 5.71
C LYS A 326 -27.62 17.36 4.93
N TRP A 327 -27.58 17.43 3.60
CA TRP A 327 -28.10 16.37 2.75
C TRP A 327 -27.41 15.03 3.04
N TRP A 328 -26.08 14.98 3.09
CA TRP A 328 -25.34 13.76 3.39
C TRP A 328 -25.58 13.22 4.79
N LYS A 329 -25.67 14.11 5.80
CA LYS A 329 -26.01 13.69 7.17
C LYS A 329 -27.34 12.93 7.22
N LYS A 330 -28.35 13.45 6.52
CA LYS A 330 -29.66 12.82 6.43
C LYS A 330 -29.63 11.54 5.58
N THR A 331 -28.94 11.56 4.44
CA THR A 331 -28.89 10.42 3.51
C THR A 331 -28.18 9.21 4.11
N LEU A 332 -27.12 9.44 4.89
CA LEU A 332 -26.33 8.38 5.52
C LEU A 332 -26.71 8.11 6.97
N ASP A 333 -27.74 8.80 7.47
CA ASP A 333 -28.22 8.72 8.85
C ASP A 333 -27.09 8.87 9.89
N SER A 334 -26.23 9.87 9.68
CA SER A 334 -25.04 10.08 10.50
C SER A 334 -25.33 10.82 11.82
N TYR A 335 -26.61 11.05 12.13
CA TYR A 335 -27.04 11.67 13.37
C TYR A 335 -27.02 10.68 14.53
N SER A 336 -26.79 11.18 15.76
CA SER A 336 -26.97 10.38 16.96
C SER A 336 -28.41 9.81 17.02
N PRO A 337 -28.60 8.52 17.31
CA PRO A 337 -27.63 7.56 17.84
C PRO A 337 -26.84 6.75 16.80
N HIS A 338 -27.19 6.84 15.51
CA HIS A 338 -26.64 6.00 14.44
C HIS A 338 -25.27 6.49 13.92
N GLY A 339 -24.97 7.78 14.05
CA GLY A 339 -23.64 8.35 13.79
C GLY A 339 -23.19 9.33 14.88
N TYR A 340 -22.30 10.25 14.51
CA TYR A 340 -21.62 11.18 15.42
C TYR A 340 -21.97 12.66 15.16
N ASN A 341 -22.99 12.95 14.36
CA ASN A 341 -23.51 14.30 14.23
C ASN A 341 -24.63 14.57 15.26
N ASP A 342 -24.59 15.73 15.92
CA ASP A 342 -25.54 16.15 16.99
C ASP A 342 -26.23 17.51 16.66
N ASN A 343 -26.26 17.90 15.37
CA ASN A 343 -26.60 19.26 14.94
C ASN A 343 -27.88 19.36 14.10
#